data_AF-A0A369K903-F1
#
_entry.id   AF-A0A369K903-F1
#
_cell.length_a   1.000
_cell.length_b   1.000
_cell.length_c   1.000
_cell.angle_alpha   90.00
_cell.angle_beta   90.00
_cell.angle_gamma   90.00
#
_symmetry.space_group_name_H-M   'P 1'
#
loop_
_entity.id
_entity.type
_entity.pdbx_description
1 polymer ?
#
loop_
_entity_poly.entity_id
_entity_poly.type
_entity_poly.pdbx_seq_one_letter_code
_entity_poly.pdbx_strand_id
1 'polypeptide(L)'
;MGIGNTIGRDLKESLRATYRRNRSASPDDLSTMVLQSTYAKRIISGVENHPPSPTTKAIASRLRNSATDAARRRRARANGASTPEYNAVQAKRRSAKTPTRTIKFHMATIPNVPPPIVDVEMKGAEPSGSSSAPSTTPVVLPKLLKRPEFCDVSRETLVAADPELHDTDITFLRDVLEDMGSEMFRSLSAIEATPSKNAVPDELNVIVRDLSVVLPSHLLAIYGTPSKSHPEQKRSVTLYPVHSLILSAYCTRLPPFPASIPLPTLPKDALPRSAPFNVTVPVRPVCLPHPASYLPLSAFLYTKRTEVLMASLMPPCQLPELFDASNRAQLEAYATELATTFTVHALLQHAAGVHGLWQNVCALGISDDALWETLDTAWNVLLCAIAVSTGNKEAMMPA
;
A
#
# COMPACT_ATOMS: atom_id res chain seq x y z
N MET A 1 -17.55 -4.77 39.99
CA MET A 1 -16.29 -4.06 40.34
C MET A 1 -15.11 -4.95 39.96
N GLY A 2 -14.27 -4.46 39.03
CA GLY A 2 -12.84 -4.76 38.90
C GLY A 2 -12.34 -6.21 38.77
N ILE A 3 -12.40 -6.79 37.57
CA ILE A 3 -11.42 -7.80 37.13
C ILE A 3 -10.95 -7.41 35.73
N GLY A 4 -9.90 -6.61 35.69
CA GLY A 4 -9.32 -6.12 34.44
C GLY A 4 -8.17 -5.18 34.76
N ASN A 5 -7.08 -5.71 35.34
CA ASN A 5 -5.80 -4.98 35.39
C ASN A 5 -4.56 -5.78 35.85
N THR A 6 -4.61 -7.11 35.92
CA THR A 6 -3.44 -7.91 36.32
C THR A 6 -2.45 -8.18 35.19
N ILE A 7 -2.85 -8.04 33.92
CA ILE A 7 -1.96 -8.26 32.76
C ILE A 7 -1.07 -7.04 32.47
N GLY A 8 -1.46 -5.83 32.92
CA GLY A 8 -0.73 -4.59 32.65
C GLY A 8 0.51 -4.35 33.50
N ARG A 9 0.66 -4.99 34.67
CA ARG A 9 1.84 -4.78 35.55
C ARG A 9 3.07 -5.56 35.06
N ASP A 10 2.92 -6.82 34.71
CA ASP A 10 4.04 -7.66 34.22
C ASP A 10 4.54 -7.19 32.85
N LEU A 11 3.66 -6.58 32.05
CA LEU A 11 4.00 -5.97 30.76
C LEU A 11 4.93 -4.76 30.90
N LYS A 12 4.70 -3.95 31.93
CA LYS A 12 5.44 -2.72 32.20
C LYS A 12 6.83 -2.99 32.77
N GLU A 13 7.00 -4.08 33.53
CA GLU A 13 8.31 -4.49 34.05
C GLU A 13 9.19 -5.18 32.99
N SER A 14 8.62 -6.01 32.10
CA SER A 14 9.39 -6.67 31.03
C SER A 14 9.88 -5.69 29.95
N LEU A 15 9.06 -4.71 29.57
CA LEU A 15 9.47 -3.64 28.63
C LEU A 15 10.52 -2.70 29.26
N ARG A 16 10.39 -2.36 30.55
CA ARG A 16 11.42 -1.59 31.29
C ARG A 16 12.73 -2.37 31.43
N ALA A 17 12.70 -3.69 31.60
CA ALA A 17 13.89 -4.53 31.69
C ALA A 17 14.66 -4.59 30.35
N THR A 18 13.95 -4.75 29.24
CA THR A 18 14.56 -4.78 27.89
C THR A 18 15.10 -3.41 27.48
N TYR A 19 14.39 -2.33 27.82
CA TYR A 19 14.83 -0.96 27.52
C TYR A 19 16.01 -0.50 28.40
N ARG A 20 16.05 -0.84 29.70
CA ARG A 20 17.18 -0.54 30.59
C ARG A 20 18.46 -1.28 30.18
N ARG A 21 18.35 -2.50 29.67
CA ARG A 21 19.50 -3.30 29.20
C ARG A 21 20.17 -2.71 27.95
N ASN A 22 19.44 -1.89 27.18
CA ASN A 22 19.91 -1.30 25.93
C ASN A 22 20.55 0.09 26.08
N ARG A 23 20.58 0.68 27.29
CA ARG A 23 21.07 2.06 27.52
C ARG A 23 22.40 2.16 28.30
N SER A 24 23.03 1.04 28.65
CA SER A 24 24.25 1.00 29.49
C SER A 24 25.46 0.35 28.80
N ALA A 25 25.70 0.66 27.53
CA ALA A 25 26.97 0.33 26.88
C ALA A 25 27.78 1.62 26.67
N SER A 26 28.78 1.83 27.52
CA SER A 26 29.81 2.86 27.35
C SER A 26 30.80 2.42 26.28
N PRO A 27 31.29 3.32 25.41
CA PRO A 27 32.26 2.97 24.38
C PRO A 27 33.66 3.23 24.92
N ASP A 28 34.31 2.20 25.46
CA ASP A 28 35.77 2.16 25.62
C ASP A 28 36.19 0.70 25.75
N ASP A 29 36.59 0.09 24.62
CA ASP A 29 37.82 -0.72 24.60
C ASP A 29 38.23 -1.04 23.15
N LEU A 30 39.37 -0.51 22.74
CA LEU A 30 40.12 -0.91 21.55
C LEU A 30 41.28 -1.77 22.04
N SER A 31 41.36 -3.03 21.61
CA SER A 31 42.58 -3.68 21.08
C SER A 31 42.50 -5.21 21.19
N THR A 32 42.69 -5.86 20.03
CA THR A 32 43.54 -7.02 19.74
C THR A 32 42.86 -7.98 18.76
N MET A 33 43.32 -7.91 17.51
CA MET A 33 43.09 -8.91 16.48
C MET A 33 43.85 -10.18 16.87
N VAL A 34 43.13 -11.26 17.17
CA VAL A 34 43.67 -12.62 17.15
C VAL A 34 42.76 -13.48 16.27
N LEU A 35 43.32 -13.95 15.15
CA LEU A 35 42.72 -14.97 14.31
C LEU A 35 42.65 -16.29 15.09
N GLN A 36 41.44 -16.73 15.45
CA GLN A 36 41.19 -18.09 15.92
C GLN A 36 40.20 -18.80 15.01
N SER A 37 40.51 -20.08 14.79
CA SER A 37 39.86 -20.98 13.84
C SER A 37 38.41 -21.27 14.20
N THR A 38 37.59 -21.36 13.16
CA THR A 38 36.16 -21.67 13.22
C THR A 38 35.94 -23.15 13.53
N TYR A 39 35.71 -23.47 14.81
CA TYR A 39 35.04 -24.72 15.21
C TYR A 39 33.56 -24.42 15.46
N ALA A 40 32.70 -24.92 14.58
CA ALA A 40 31.26 -24.70 14.66
C ALA A 40 30.66 -25.42 15.88
N LYS A 41 30.43 -24.68 16.97
CA LYS A 41 29.57 -25.14 18.07
C LYS A 41 28.11 -25.06 17.63
N ARG A 42 27.53 -26.24 17.34
CA ARG A 42 26.09 -26.43 17.16
C ARG A 42 25.38 -26.13 18.49
N ILE A 43 24.80 -24.94 18.61
CA ILE A 43 23.91 -24.60 19.72
C ILE A 43 22.57 -25.31 19.46
N ILE A 44 22.32 -26.39 20.19
CA ILE A 44 21.02 -27.06 20.23
C ILE A 44 20.13 -26.20 21.13
N SER A 45 19.23 -25.41 20.54
CA SER A 45 18.21 -24.68 21.29
C SER A 45 17.08 -25.65 21.65
N GLY A 46 17.02 -26.07 22.91
CA GLY A 46 15.97 -26.97 23.45
C GLY A 46 14.61 -26.29 23.62
N VAL A 47 14.03 -25.72 22.55
CA VAL A 47 12.73 -25.02 22.57
C VAL A 47 11.56 -25.91 22.12
N GLU A 48 11.80 -27.21 21.92
CA GLU A 48 10.87 -28.08 21.16
C GLU A 48 9.67 -28.69 21.92
N ASN A 49 9.42 -28.38 23.21
CA ASN A 49 8.32 -29.04 23.94
C ASN A 49 7.44 -28.10 24.78
N HIS A 50 6.98 -27.00 24.20
CA HIS A 50 5.81 -26.31 24.76
C HIS A 50 4.56 -26.64 23.94
N PRO A 51 3.49 -27.16 24.58
CA PRO A 51 2.23 -27.39 23.87
C PRO A 51 1.71 -26.06 23.29
N PRO A 52 1.14 -26.06 22.07
CA PRO A 52 0.59 -24.85 21.47
C PRO A 52 -0.50 -24.29 22.39
N SER A 53 -0.26 -23.09 22.96
CA SER A 53 -1.24 -22.42 23.80
C SER A 53 -2.42 -21.96 22.93
N PRO A 54 -3.67 -22.41 23.19
CA PRO A 54 -4.83 -22.15 22.34
C PRO A 54 -5.46 -20.76 22.58
N THR A 55 -4.69 -19.79 23.07
CA THR A 55 -5.24 -18.44 23.31
C THR A 55 -5.11 -17.60 22.05
N THR A 56 -6.23 -17.06 21.57
CA THR A 56 -6.30 -15.91 20.65
C THR A 56 -5.71 -14.70 21.34
N LYS A 57 -4.39 -14.72 21.52
CA LYS A 57 -3.71 -13.63 22.20
C LYS A 57 -3.80 -12.39 21.29
N ALA A 58 -4.15 -11.26 21.87
CA ALA A 58 -4.24 -9.97 21.18
C ALA A 58 -3.01 -9.72 20.29
N ILE A 59 -3.16 -9.00 19.18
CA ILE A 59 -2.08 -8.68 18.24
C ILE A 59 -0.81 -8.25 18.99
N ALA A 60 -0.94 -7.42 20.03
CA ALA A 60 0.12 -7.01 20.94
C ALA A 60 1.00 -8.15 21.48
N SER A 61 0.44 -9.31 21.79
CA SER A 61 1.20 -10.47 22.26
C SER A 61 1.97 -11.21 21.16
N ARG A 62 1.46 -11.23 19.92
CA ARG A 62 2.17 -11.77 18.76
C ARG A 62 3.29 -10.80 18.36
N LEU A 63 3.02 -9.49 18.43
CA LEU A 63 4.03 -8.43 18.30
C LEU A 63 5.19 -8.67 19.29
N ARG A 64 4.92 -9.06 20.56
CA ARG A 64 5.97 -9.36 21.56
C ARG A 64 6.89 -10.51 21.18
N ASN A 65 6.38 -11.57 20.57
CA ASN A 65 7.22 -12.71 20.17
C ASN A 65 8.03 -12.36 18.91
N SER A 66 7.39 -11.75 17.91
CA SER A 66 8.04 -11.27 16.69
C SER A 66 9.11 -10.20 16.96
N ALA A 67 8.89 -9.35 17.98
CA ALA A 67 9.82 -8.32 18.43
C ALA A 67 11.26 -8.82 18.62
N THR A 68 11.40 -10.03 19.15
CA THR A 68 12.72 -10.60 19.46
C THR A 68 13.50 -10.97 18.18
N ASP A 69 12.80 -11.41 17.14
CA ASP A 69 13.40 -11.72 15.84
C ASP A 69 13.68 -10.45 15.03
N ALA A 70 12.74 -9.49 15.02
CA ALA A 70 12.93 -8.18 14.41
C ALA A 70 14.13 -7.43 15.03
N ALA A 71 14.27 -7.45 16.36
CA ALA A 71 15.42 -6.87 17.05
C ALA A 71 16.75 -7.56 16.70
N ARG A 72 16.72 -8.87 16.37
CA ARG A 72 17.91 -9.60 15.91
C ARG A 72 18.32 -9.17 14.50
N ARG A 73 17.36 -8.99 13.59
CA ARG A 73 17.60 -8.49 12.21
C ARG A 73 18.10 -7.05 12.18
N ARG A 74 17.58 -6.19 13.07
CA ARG A 74 18.06 -4.80 13.22
C ARG A 74 19.56 -4.72 13.49
N ARG A 75 20.12 -5.64 14.29
CA ARG A 75 21.58 -5.66 14.55
C ARG A 75 22.39 -5.95 13.29
N ALA A 76 21.86 -6.74 12.36
CA ALA A 76 22.51 -7.01 11.08
C ALA A 76 22.41 -5.82 10.10
N ARG A 77 21.41 -4.95 10.25
CA ARG A 77 21.18 -3.76 9.40
C ARG A 77 21.68 -2.44 10.00
N ALA A 78 22.29 -2.45 11.19
CA ALA A 78 22.59 -1.25 11.99
C ALA A 78 23.61 -0.26 11.38
N ASN A 79 24.16 -0.50 10.19
CA ASN A 79 25.04 0.45 9.52
C ASN A 79 24.30 1.55 8.72
N GLY A 80 22.96 1.65 8.79
CA GLY A 80 22.22 2.67 8.06
C GLY A 80 20.76 2.89 8.48
N ALA A 81 20.45 2.84 9.77
CA ALA A 81 19.07 3.06 10.21
C ALA A 81 18.58 4.48 9.87
N SER A 82 17.58 4.56 8.98
CA SER A 82 16.91 5.81 8.62
C SER A 82 16.09 6.33 9.81
N THR A 83 16.45 7.49 10.35
CA THR A 83 15.67 8.17 11.38
C THR A 83 14.49 8.94 10.76
N PRO A 84 13.39 9.20 11.49
CA PRO A 84 12.33 10.08 11.01
C PRO A 84 12.85 11.45 10.54
N GLU A 85 13.88 11.95 11.23
CA GLU A 85 14.57 13.20 10.86
C GLU A 85 15.31 13.06 9.52
N TYR A 86 16.00 11.95 9.28
CA TYR A 86 16.60 11.64 7.97
C TYR A 86 15.54 11.58 6.87
N ASN A 87 14.42 10.91 7.11
CA ASN A 87 13.30 10.84 6.15
C ASN A 87 12.72 12.23 5.85
N ALA A 88 12.51 13.06 6.87
CA ALA A 88 12.04 14.43 6.70
C ALA A 88 13.04 15.28 5.91
N VAL A 89 14.35 15.15 6.18
CA VAL A 89 15.40 15.84 5.44
C VAL A 89 15.45 15.38 3.98
N GLN A 90 15.35 14.07 3.72
CA GLN A 90 15.30 13.54 2.35
C GLN A 90 14.04 14.00 1.61
N ALA A 91 12.88 13.99 2.26
CA ALA A 91 11.64 14.51 1.69
C ALA A 91 11.74 16.01 1.37
N LYS A 92 12.36 16.80 2.25
CA LYS A 92 12.62 18.23 2.01
C LYS A 92 13.58 18.45 0.83
N ARG A 93 14.64 17.65 0.72
CA ARG A 93 15.57 17.71 -0.43
C ARG A 93 14.87 17.37 -1.74
N ARG A 94 13.98 16.37 -1.73
CA ARG A 94 13.21 15.92 -2.90
C ARG A 94 12.13 16.93 -3.32
N SER A 95 11.51 17.65 -2.38
CA SER A 95 10.43 18.62 -2.67
C SER A 95 10.91 20.00 -3.12
N ALA A 96 12.12 20.43 -2.77
CA ALA A 96 12.49 21.85 -2.78
C ALA A 96 12.93 22.45 -4.13
N LYS A 97 13.07 21.72 -5.26
CA LYS A 97 13.89 22.28 -6.37
C LYS A 97 13.48 22.07 -7.83
N THR A 98 12.37 21.42 -8.16
CA THR A 98 12.08 21.16 -9.58
C THR A 98 10.81 21.87 -10.04
N PRO A 99 10.89 22.89 -10.92
CA PRO A 99 9.69 23.47 -11.51
C PRO A 99 8.89 22.38 -12.22
N THR A 100 7.58 22.34 -11.99
CA THR A 100 6.68 21.34 -12.56
C THR A 100 6.65 21.50 -14.07
N ARG A 101 7.44 20.70 -14.78
CA ARG A 101 7.39 20.63 -16.24
C ARG A 101 6.24 19.69 -16.63
N THR A 102 5.42 20.12 -17.56
CA THR A 102 4.37 19.30 -18.18
C THR A 102 4.85 18.82 -19.55
N ILE A 103 4.52 17.58 -19.91
CA ILE A 103 4.74 17.04 -21.25
C ILE A 103 3.41 17.08 -22.00
N LYS A 104 3.44 17.51 -23.26
CA LYS A 104 2.28 17.54 -24.14
C LYS A 104 2.42 16.44 -25.20
N PHE A 105 1.41 15.60 -25.31
CA PHE A 105 1.29 14.58 -26.34
C PHE A 105 0.13 14.93 -27.27
N HIS A 106 0.34 14.79 -28.58
CA HIS A 106 -0.73 14.97 -29.56
C HIS A 106 -1.28 13.60 -29.93
N MET A 107 -2.57 13.36 -29.63
CA MET A 107 -3.23 12.11 -29.98
C MET A 107 -4.21 12.33 -31.12
N ALA A 108 -4.08 11.53 -32.17
CA ALA A 108 -5.14 11.39 -33.16
C ALA A 108 -6.35 10.73 -32.48
N THR A 109 -7.44 11.47 -32.35
CA THR A 109 -8.68 10.92 -31.80
C THR A 109 -9.44 10.34 -32.98
N ILE A 110 -9.61 9.02 -33.04
CA ILE A 110 -10.51 8.43 -34.03
C ILE A 110 -11.92 8.78 -33.54
N PRO A 111 -12.70 9.58 -34.28
CA PRO A 111 -14.06 9.89 -33.88
C PRO A 111 -14.82 8.57 -33.76
N ASN A 112 -15.19 8.20 -32.54
CA ASN A 112 -16.09 7.07 -32.27
C ASN A 112 -17.53 7.52 -32.57
N VAL A 113 -17.74 8.03 -33.79
CA VAL A 113 -19.07 8.26 -34.33
C VAL A 113 -19.49 6.89 -34.85
N PRO A 114 -20.41 6.17 -34.18
CA PRO A 114 -20.98 4.98 -34.76
C PRO A 114 -21.48 5.37 -36.17
N PRO A 115 -21.18 4.58 -37.21
CA PRO A 115 -21.57 4.92 -38.56
C PRO A 115 -23.06 5.28 -38.52
N PRO A 116 -23.47 6.44 -39.07
CA PRO A 116 -24.87 6.81 -39.08
C PRO A 116 -25.63 5.60 -39.61
N ILE A 117 -26.62 5.12 -38.87
CA ILE A 117 -27.51 4.08 -39.36
C ILE A 117 -28.26 4.76 -40.50
N VAL A 118 -27.70 4.64 -41.70
CA VAL A 118 -28.34 5.14 -42.92
C VAL A 118 -29.50 4.18 -43.16
N ASP A 119 -30.70 4.62 -42.77
CA ASP A 119 -31.92 3.96 -43.20
C ASP A 119 -31.95 4.05 -44.73
N VAL A 120 -31.84 2.90 -45.40
CA VAL A 120 -31.57 2.81 -46.83
C VAL A 120 -32.83 3.17 -47.60
N GLU A 121 -33.07 4.46 -47.81
CA GLU A 121 -34.02 4.93 -48.80
C GLU A 121 -33.28 5.25 -50.11
N MET A 122 -33.43 4.35 -51.08
CA MET A 122 -32.77 4.38 -52.39
C MET A 122 -33.25 5.57 -53.23
N LYS A 123 -32.45 6.64 -53.34
CA LYS A 123 -32.52 7.55 -54.49
C LYS A 123 -31.17 8.22 -54.74
N GLY A 124 -30.69 8.10 -55.98
CA GLY A 124 -29.33 8.45 -56.40
C GLY A 124 -28.92 9.87 -56.03
N ALA A 125 -27.83 9.99 -55.29
CA ALA A 125 -27.19 11.24 -54.95
C ALA A 125 -25.68 11.12 -55.17
N GLU A 126 -25.11 12.16 -55.78
CA GLU A 126 -23.70 12.29 -56.14
C GLU A 126 -22.76 12.25 -54.93
N PRO A 127 -21.52 11.73 -55.10
CA PRO A 127 -20.58 11.53 -54.01
C PRO A 127 -20.01 12.87 -53.50
N SER A 128 -20.69 13.48 -52.52
CA SER A 128 -20.15 14.62 -51.76
C SER A 128 -19.10 14.13 -50.75
N GLY A 129 -17.85 14.01 -51.22
CA GLY A 129 -16.70 13.59 -50.42
C GLY A 129 -16.15 14.68 -49.50
N SER A 130 -16.82 14.97 -48.38
CA SER A 130 -16.25 15.78 -47.31
C SER A 130 -15.35 14.92 -46.41
N SER A 131 -14.07 14.77 -46.78
CA SER A 131 -13.06 14.14 -45.91
C SER A 131 -12.77 15.08 -44.73
N SER A 132 -13.37 14.81 -43.57
CA SER A 132 -13.07 15.53 -42.34
C SER A 132 -11.65 15.16 -41.87
N ALA A 133 -10.75 16.15 -41.83
CA ALA A 133 -9.40 15.96 -41.34
C ALA A 133 -9.41 15.43 -39.88
N PRO A 134 -8.49 14.52 -39.52
CA PRO A 134 -8.43 13.95 -38.17
C PRO A 134 -8.16 15.03 -37.12
N SER A 135 -9.05 15.16 -36.14
CA SER A 135 -8.84 16.07 -35.01
C SER A 135 -7.81 15.49 -34.03
N THR A 136 -6.80 16.28 -33.67
CA THR A 136 -5.82 15.92 -32.64
C THR A 136 -6.17 16.59 -31.32
N THR A 137 -6.25 15.80 -30.25
CA THR A 137 -6.52 16.32 -28.89
C THR A 137 -5.20 16.32 -28.12
N PRO A 138 -4.75 17.47 -27.58
CA PRO A 138 -3.54 17.51 -26.77
C PRO A 138 -3.79 16.92 -25.38
N VAL A 139 -3.00 15.92 -24.99
CA VAL A 139 -2.98 15.35 -23.64
C VAL A 139 -1.79 15.94 -22.89
N VAL A 140 -2.05 16.54 -21.73
CA VAL A 140 -1.02 17.15 -20.89
C VAL A 140 -0.80 16.30 -19.65
N LEU A 141 0.41 15.76 -19.48
CA LEU A 141 0.79 14.94 -18.33
C LEU A 141 1.89 15.63 -17.52
N PRO A 142 1.89 15.52 -16.18
CA PRO A 142 3.01 15.99 -15.38
C PRO A 142 4.24 15.15 -15.68
N LYS A 143 5.40 15.78 -15.90
CA LYS A 143 6.64 15.03 -16.12
C LYS A 143 7.07 14.23 -14.89
N LEU A 144 6.81 14.78 -13.71
CA LEU A 144 7.18 14.19 -12.42
C LEU A 144 5.98 14.21 -11.49
N LEU A 145 5.84 13.16 -10.70
CA LEU A 145 4.83 13.08 -9.64
C LEU A 145 5.32 13.87 -8.42
N LYS A 146 4.59 14.89 -8.01
CA LYS A 146 4.98 15.71 -6.86
C LYS A 146 4.77 14.92 -5.57
N ARG A 147 5.82 14.78 -4.76
CA ARG A 147 5.70 14.17 -3.42
C ARG A 147 5.11 15.18 -2.42
N PRO A 148 4.18 14.77 -1.54
CA PRO A 148 3.68 15.63 -0.47
C PRO A 148 4.78 15.89 0.56
N GLU A 149 4.58 16.90 1.40
CA GLU A 149 5.45 17.12 2.55
C GLU A 149 5.38 15.92 3.49
N PHE A 150 6.54 15.57 4.06
CA PHE A 150 6.62 14.53 5.07
C PHE A 150 5.77 14.93 6.28
N CYS A 151 4.87 14.05 6.67
CA CYS A 151 4.12 14.16 7.91
C CYS A 151 4.49 12.93 8.75
N ASP A 152 4.73 13.14 10.04
CA ASP A 152 4.92 12.02 10.96
C ASP A 152 3.55 11.47 11.39
N VAL A 153 3.49 10.19 11.73
CA VAL A 153 2.26 9.57 12.20
C VAL A 153 1.96 10.04 13.61
N SER A 154 0.73 10.48 13.84
CA SER A 154 0.31 10.90 15.16
C SER A 154 0.28 9.71 16.13
N ARG A 155 0.85 9.90 17.33
CA ARG A 155 0.78 8.89 18.41
C ARG A 155 -0.67 8.62 18.83
N GLU A 156 -1.52 9.65 18.76
CA GLU A 156 -2.95 9.54 19.06
C GLU A 156 -3.65 8.52 18.13
N THR A 157 -3.37 8.55 16.83
CA THR A 157 -3.93 7.60 15.86
C THR A 157 -3.53 6.16 16.19
N LEU A 158 -2.28 5.93 16.62
CA LEU A 158 -1.80 4.61 17.03
C LEU A 158 -2.48 4.11 18.32
N VAL A 159 -2.59 4.98 19.33
CA VAL A 159 -3.24 4.67 20.62
C VAL A 159 -4.73 4.39 20.44
N ALA A 160 -5.39 5.11 19.53
CA ALA A 160 -6.79 4.87 19.19
C ALA A 160 -7.00 3.49 18.53
N ALA A 161 -6.05 3.06 17.69
CA ALA A 161 -6.09 1.74 17.07
C ALA A 161 -5.78 0.60 18.06
N ASP A 162 -4.80 0.80 18.95
CA ASP A 162 -4.45 -0.13 20.03
C ASP A 162 -3.82 0.64 21.22
N PRO A 163 -4.54 0.78 22.35
CA PRO A 163 -4.04 1.49 23.54
C PRO A 163 -2.75 0.92 24.13
N GLU A 164 -2.43 -0.36 23.90
CA GLU A 164 -1.19 -0.96 24.39
C GLU A 164 0.05 -0.37 23.72
N LEU A 165 -0.10 0.30 22.56
CA LEU A 165 1.00 0.87 21.79
C LEU A 165 1.43 2.28 22.24
N HIS A 166 0.86 2.83 23.31
CA HIS A 166 1.15 4.20 23.75
C HIS A 166 2.65 4.51 23.98
N ASP A 167 3.44 3.54 24.44
CA ASP A 167 4.88 3.67 24.69
C ASP A 167 5.75 3.04 23.57
N THR A 168 5.13 2.53 22.52
CA THR A 168 5.84 1.83 21.44
C THR A 168 6.44 2.84 20.45
N ASP A 169 7.66 2.56 19.99
CA ASP A 169 8.30 3.32 18.92
C ASP A 169 7.70 2.93 17.56
N ILE A 170 7.39 3.94 16.73
CA ILE A 170 6.72 3.68 15.46
C ILE A 170 7.59 2.94 14.45
N THR A 171 8.90 3.18 14.44
CA THR A 171 9.80 2.46 13.52
C THR A 171 9.81 0.98 13.89
N PHE A 172 9.85 0.69 15.20
CA PHE A 172 9.76 -0.67 15.69
C PHE A 172 8.43 -1.33 15.33
N LEU A 173 7.32 -0.61 15.48
CA LEU A 173 6.01 -1.11 15.07
C LEU A 173 5.97 -1.44 13.57
N ARG A 174 6.47 -0.56 12.70
CA ARG A 174 6.49 -0.77 11.24
C ARG A 174 7.30 -2.00 10.84
N ASP A 175 8.45 -2.25 11.46
CA ASP A 175 9.27 -3.44 11.18
C ASP A 175 8.51 -4.73 11.52
N VAL A 176 7.81 -4.74 12.66
CA VAL A 176 7.02 -5.91 13.06
C VAL A 176 5.80 -6.10 12.13
N LEU A 177 5.16 -5.00 11.73
CA LEU A 177 4.05 -5.05 10.78
C LEU A 177 4.49 -5.51 9.38
N GLU A 178 5.71 -5.19 8.94
CA GLU A 178 6.29 -5.70 7.70
C GLU A 178 6.48 -7.23 7.75
N ASP A 179 6.98 -7.76 8.88
CA ASP A 179 7.15 -9.20 9.07
C ASP A 179 5.80 -9.95 9.11
N MET A 180 4.78 -9.38 9.75
CA MET A 180 3.46 -10.00 9.89
C MET A 180 2.49 -9.69 8.74
N GLY A 181 2.79 -8.69 7.93
CA GLY A 181 1.84 -8.09 7.01
C GLY A 181 1.35 -9.04 5.92
N SER A 182 2.18 -9.98 5.46
CA SER A 182 1.76 -11.01 4.51
C SER A 182 0.72 -11.98 5.08
N GLU A 183 0.85 -12.37 6.36
CA GLU A 183 -0.15 -13.20 7.06
C GLU A 183 -1.45 -12.41 7.26
N MET A 184 -1.34 -11.17 7.73
CA MET A 184 -2.49 -10.27 7.92
C MET A 184 -3.20 -9.93 6.61
N PHE A 185 -2.49 -9.83 5.48
CA PHE A 185 -3.14 -9.59 4.19
C PHE A 185 -3.87 -10.85 3.69
N ARG A 186 -3.27 -12.04 3.89
CA ARG A 186 -3.90 -13.31 3.53
C ARG A 186 -5.18 -13.53 4.33
N SER A 187 -5.22 -13.12 5.60
CA SER A 187 -6.44 -13.25 6.41
C SER A 187 -7.62 -12.45 5.85
N LEU A 188 -7.36 -11.38 5.10
CA LEU A 188 -8.39 -10.55 4.48
C LEU A 188 -9.25 -11.30 3.45
N SER A 189 -8.73 -12.37 2.82
CA SER A 189 -9.48 -13.18 1.86
C SER A 189 -10.43 -14.19 2.51
N ALA A 190 -10.29 -14.46 3.81
CA ALA A 190 -11.14 -15.36 4.56
C ALA A 190 -12.44 -14.70 5.05
N ILE A 191 -12.63 -13.41 4.78
CA ILE A 191 -13.76 -12.61 5.24
C ILE A 191 -14.72 -12.35 4.09
N GLU A 192 -15.98 -12.65 4.32
CA GLU A 192 -17.06 -12.37 3.39
C GLU A 192 -18.00 -11.33 4.03
N ALA A 193 -18.10 -10.16 3.40
CA ALA A 193 -18.99 -9.09 3.80
C ALA A 193 -20.24 -9.10 2.91
N THR A 194 -21.43 -9.04 3.52
CA THR A 194 -22.68 -8.94 2.77
C THR A 194 -23.07 -7.47 2.60
N PRO A 195 -22.94 -6.86 1.40
CA PRO A 195 -23.19 -5.44 1.24
C PRO A 195 -24.69 -5.12 1.41
N SER A 196 -24.99 -4.03 2.11
CA SER A 196 -26.32 -3.43 2.16
C SER A 196 -26.65 -2.72 0.83
N LYS A 197 -27.91 -2.80 0.39
CA LYS A 197 -28.32 -2.29 -0.94
C LYS A 197 -28.48 -0.75 -1.01
N ASN A 198 -28.78 -0.10 0.11
CA ASN A 198 -29.34 1.26 0.09
C ASN A 198 -28.45 2.33 0.74
N ALA A 199 -27.61 1.96 1.72
CA ALA A 199 -26.75 2.89 2.43
C ALA A 199 -25.57 2.15 3.05
N VAL A 200 -24.42 2.81 3.19
CA VAL A 200 -23.28 2.27 3.93
C VAL A 200 -23.65 2.26 5.42
N PRO A 201 -23.72 1.09 6.08
CA PRO A 201 -24.06 1.01 7.49
C PRO A 201 -22.84 1.36 8.34
N ASP A 202 -23.03 1.78 9.59
CA ASP A 202 -21.91 2.06 10.51
C ASP A 202 -21.23 0.77 11.00
N GLU A 203 -21.95 -0.35 10.96
CA GLU A 203 -21.48 -1.68 11.35
C GLU A 203 -21.99 -2.72 10.34
N LEU A 204 -21.20 -3.76 10.10
CA LEU A 204 -21.58 -4.84 9.20
C LEU A 204 -21.19 -6.20 9.75
N ASN A 205 -22.10 -7.17 9.61
CA ASN A 205 -21.83 -8.56 9.91
C ASN A 205 -20.98 -9.16 8.79
N VAL A 206 -19.80 -9.64 9.15
CA VAL A 206 -18.88 -10.35 8.28
C VAL A 206 -18.79 -11.81 8.69
N ILE A 207 -18.72 -12.68 7.69
CA ILE A 207 -18.55 -14.12 7.88
C ILE A 207 -17.06 -14.42 7.81
N VAL A 208 -16.53 -14.98 8.90
CA VAL A 208 -15.13 -15.39 9.03
C VAL A 208 -15.05 -16.91 8.87
N ARG A 209 -14.33 -17.36 7.84
CA ARG A 209 -14.18 -18.80 7.55
C ARG A 209 -13.08 -19.48 8.35
N ASP A 210 -12.09 -18.72 8.81
CA ASP A 210 -10.95 -19.21 9.57
C ASP A 210 -10.70 -18.31 10.78
N LEU A 211 -10.74 -18.89 11.98
CA LEU A 211 -10.52 -18.17 13.24
C LEU A 211 -9.06 -18.25 13.73
N SER A 212 -8.22 -19.03 13.05
CA SER A 212 -6.79 -19.12 13.36
C SER A 212 -6.01 -17.90 12.89
N VAL A 213 -6.57 -17.17 11.92
CA VAL A 213 -5.95 -15.98 11.31
C VAL A 213 -6.22 -14.71 12.11
N VAL A 214 -5.39 -13.69 11.87
CA VAL A 214 -5.59 -12.35 12.45
C VAL A 214 -6.84 -11.73 11.84
N LEU A 215 -7.85 -11.44 12.67
CA LEU A 215 -9.13 -10.90 12.20
C LEU A 215 -9.02 -9.41 11.86
N PRO A 216 -9.77 -8.94 10.84
CA PRO A 216 -9.85 -7.53 10.52
C PRO A 216 -10.52 -6.79 11.68
N SER A 217 -10.08 -5.57 11.91
CA SER A 217 -10.67 -4.70 12.94
C SER A 217 -11.87 -3.90 12.42
N HIS A 218 -11.89 -3.62 11.11
CA HIS A 218 -12.81 -2.67 10.48
C HIS A 218 -13.06 -3.10 9.03
N LEU A 219 -14.12 -2.58 8.43
CA LEU A 219 -14.31 -2.48 6.99
C LEU A 219 -14.08 -1.04 6.55
N LEU A 220 -13.41 -0.81 5.43
CA LEU A 220 -13.42 0.48 4.76
C LEU A 220 -14.46 0.50 3.66
N ALA A 221 -15.33 1.51 3.68
CA ALA A 221 -16.19 1.85 2.56
C ALA A 221 -15.47 2.88 1.69
N ILE A 222 -14.80 2.41 0.64
CA ILE A 222 -14.03 3.24 -0.28
C ILE A 222 -14.95 3.77 -1.38
N TYR A 223 -14.94 5.09 -1.58
CA TYR A 223 -15.74 5.76 -2.62
C TYR A 223 -14.97 6.92 -3.25
N GLY A 224 -15.41 7.31 -4.46
CA GLY A 224 -14.78 8.37 -5.25
C GLY A 224 -15.32 9.76 -4.95
N THR A 225 -14.61 10.78 -5.43
CA THR A 225 -15.12 12.15 -5.45
C THR A 225 -16.39 12.24 -6.33
N PRO A 226 -17.39 13.05 -5.96
CA PRO A 226 -18.58 13.21 -6.77
C PRO A 226 -18.22 13.76 -8.16
N SER A 227 -18.88 13.22 -9.18
CA SER A 227 -18.78 13.78 -10.53
C SER A 227 -19.36 15.20 -10.54
N LYS A 228 -18.59 16.16 -11.08
CA LYS A 228 -19.07 17.54 -11.25
C LYS A 228 -20.19 17.64 -12.29
N SER A 229 -20.24 16.74 -13.27
CA SER A 229 -21.27 16.74 -14.30
C SER A 229 -22.59 16.13 -13.83
N HIS A 230 -22.55 15.19 -12.88
CA HIS A 230 -23.71 14.47 -12.40
C HIS A 230 -23.66 14.29 -10.87
N PRO A 231 -23.93 15.34 -10.08
CA PRO A 231 -23.85 15.29 -8.63
C PRO A 231 -24.87 14.32 -8.00
N GLU A 232 -26.01 14.11 -8.65
CA GLU A 232 -27.11 13.22 -8.21
C GLU A 232 -26.85 11.73 -8.48
N GLN A 233 -25.80 11.39 -9.24
CA GLN A 233 -25.52 10.00 -9.59
C GLN A 233 -25.06 9.23 -8.34
N LYS A 234 -25.70 8.08 -8.09
CA LYS A 234 -25.30 7.16 -7.02
C LYS A 234 -23.84 6.78 -7.18
N ARG A 235 -23.06 6.93 -6.11
CA ARG A 235 -21.63 6.62 -6.09
C ARG A 235 -21.43 5.13 -5.89
N SER A 236 -20.49 4.55 -6.62
CA SER A 236 -20.00 3.21 -6.32
C SER A 236 -19.23 3.22 -5.01
N VAL A 237 -19.50 2.23 -4.17
CA VAL A 237 -18.80 2.01 -2.90
C VAL A 237 -18.29 0.58 -2.89
N THR A 238 -17.02 0.41 -2.57
CA THR A 238 -16.41 -0.92 -2.43
C THR A 238 -15.99 -1.11 -0.97
N LEU A 239 -16.37 -2.25 -0.38
CA LEU A 239 -16.02 -2.61 0.99
C LEU A 239 -14.72 -3.42 1.03
N TYR A 240 -13.77 -3.01 1.87
CA TYR A 240 -12.50 -3.73 2.07
C TYR A 240 -12.27 -4.02 3.55
N PRO A 241 -12.07 -5.28 3.97
CA PRO A 241 -11.67 -5.57 5.34
C PRO A 241 -10.25 -5.06 5.61
N VAL A 242 -10.01 -4.47 6.78
CA VAL A 242 -8.71 -3.89 7.14
C VAL A 242 -8.35 -4.07 8.61
N HIS A 243 -7.06 -4.06 8.87
CA HIS A 243 -6.47 -3.86 10.18
C HIS A 243 -6.15 -2.36 10.34
N SER A 244 -6.88 -1.69 11.25
CA SER A 244 -6.72 -0.26 11.54
C SER A 244 -5.29 0.08 11.91
N LEU A 245 -4.57 -0.86 12.55
CA LEU A 245 -3.18 -0.71 12.92
C LEU A 245 -2.25 -0.49 11.72
N ILE A 246 -2.45 -1.21 10.60
CA ILE A 246 -1.64 -1.01 9.37
C ILE A 246 -1.88 0.40 8.82
N LEU A 247 -3.15 0.81 8.73
CA LEU A 247 -3.50 2.13 8.21
C LEU A 247 -3.00 3.24 9.14
N SER A 248 -3.12 3.06 10.44
CA SER A 248 -2.65 4.03 11.44
C SER A 248 -1.12 4.17 11.43
N ALA A 249 -0.39 3.09 11.14
CA ALA A 249 1.07 3.10 11.08
C ALA A 249 1.64 3.73 9.80
N TYR A 250 0.89 3.75 8.69
CA TYR A 250 1.40 4.22 7.39
C TYR A 250 0.66 5.44 6.80
N CYS A 251 -0.58 5.72 7.22
CA CYS A 251 -1.40 6.81 6.68
C CYS A 251 -1.56 7.94 7.70
N THR A 252 -0.88 9.06 7.47
CA THR A 252 -0.86 10.20 8.42
C THR A 252 -2.08 11.11 8.35
N ARG A 253 -2.82 11.07 7.24
CA ARG A 253 -4.00 11.93 7.01
C ARG A 253 -5.32 11.24 7.33
N LEU A 254 -5.29 10.00 7.77
CA LEU A 254 -6.49 9.34 8.25
C LEU A 254 -6.81 9.80 9.68
N PRO A 255 -8.08 10.12 9.97
CA PRO A 255 -8.51 10.35 11.34
C PRO A 255 -8.32 9.09 12.19
N PRO A 256 -8.15 9.22 13.51
CA PRO A 256 -8.09 8.08 14.42
C PRO A 256 -9.26 7.11 14.19
N PHE A 257 -8.95 5.81 14.16
CA PHE A 257 -9.96 4.77 14.10
C PHE A 257 -10.65 4.66 15.46
N PRO A 258 -11.98 4.46 15.51
CA PRO A 258 -12.64 4.15 16.77
C PRO A 258 -12.09 2.83 17.33
N ALA A 259 -12.15 2.67 18.65
CA ALA A 259 -11.78 1.41 19.27
C ALA A 259 -12.62 0.27 18.67
N SER A 260 -11.96 -0.79 18.20
CA SER A 260 -12.65 -1.96 17.67
C SER A 260 -13.54 -2.59 18.75
N ILE A 261 -14.74 -3.00 18.36
CA ILE A 261 -15.65 -3.74 19.23
C ILE A 261 -14.91 -4.99 19.73
N PRO A 262 -14.94 -5.30 21.04
CA PRO A 262 -14.31 -6.51 21.55
C PRO A 262 -14.84 -7.73 20.81
N LEU A 263 -13.92 -8.47 20.16
CA LEU A 263 -14.27 -9.72 19.52
C LEU A 263 -14.90 -10.65 20.57
N PRO A 264 -16.03 -11.32 20.25
CA PRO A 264 -16.61 -12.29 21.17
C PRO A 264 -15.54 -13.31 21.54
N THR A 265 -15.32 -13.50 22.85
CA THR A 265 -14.41 -14.56 23.31
C THR A 265 -14.94 -15.88 22.81
N LEU A 266 -14.20 -16.52 21.91
CA LEU A 266 -14.55 -17.86 21.46
C LEU A 266 -14.68 -18.78 22.68
N PRO A 267 -15.74 -19.58 22.77
CA PRO A 267 -15.83 -20.61 23.81
C PRO A 267 -14.56 -21.46 23.73
N LYS A 268 -13.83 -21.58 24.85
CA LYS A 268 -12.57 -22.33 24.91
C LYS A 268 -12.72 -23.80 24.45
N ASP A 269 -13.94 -24.30 24.47
CA ASP A 269 -14.31 -25.68 24.16
C ASP A 269 -14.92 -25.83 22.75
N ALA A 270 -15.05 -24.75 21.97
CA ALA A 270 -15.56 -24.84 20.60
C ALA A 270 -14.52 -25.54 19.72
N LEU A 271 -14.86 -26.74 19.25
CA LEU A 271 -14.03 -27.52 18.33
C LEU A 271 -13.64 -26.64 17.12
N PRO A 272 -12.35 -26.56 16.76
CA PRO A 272 -11.80 -25.52 15.88
C PRO A 272 -12.23 -25.57 14.40
N ARG A 273 -13.28 -26.30 13.98
CA ARG A 273 -13.28 -26.84 12.61
C ARG A 273 -14.54 -26.99 11.75
N SER A 274 -15.69 -26.34 11.97
CA SER A 274 -16.70 -26.45 10.88
C SER A 274 -17.69 -25.32 10.63
N ALA A 275 -17.95 -24.42 11.58
CA ALA A 275 -18.97 -23.40 11.35
C ALA A 275 -18.34 -22.05 10.98
N PRO A 276 -18.78 -21.39 9.89
CA PRO A 276 -18.47 -19.98 9.65
C PRO A 276 -18.92 -19.15 10.86
N PHE A 277 -18.08 -18.19 11.27
CA PHE A 277 -18.32 -17.35 12.44
C PHE A 277 -18.74 -15.94 12.01
N ASN A 278 -19.82 -15.43 12.58
CA ASN A 278 -20.29 -14.07 12.28
C ASN A 278 -19.67 -13.09 13.27
N VAL A 279 -18.98 -12.07 12.75
CA VAL A 279 -18.43 -10.96 13.52
C VAL A 279 -19.05 -9.66 13.03
N THR A 280 -19.50 -8.82 13.95
CA THR A 280 -19.88 -7.44 13.62
C THR A 280 -18.64 -6.57 13.67
N VAL A 281 -18.32 -5.90 12.56
CA VAL A 281 -17.18 -4.98 12.49
C VAL A 281 -17.65 -3.56 12.09
N PRO A 282 -17.06 -2.51 12.66
CA PRO A 282 -17.36 -1.14 12.25
C PRO A 282 -16.93 -0.86 10.82
N VAL A 283 -17.73 -0.08 10.09
CA VAL A 283 -17.48 0.36 8.72
C VAL A 283 -17.04 1.82 8.74
N ARG A 284 -15.89 2.10 8.11
CA ARG A 284 -15.33 3.44 8.02
C ARG A 284 -15.41 3.96 6.58
N PRO A 285 -16.18 5.01 6.28
CA PRO A 285 -16.19 5.63 4.97
C PRO A 285 -14.88 6.39 4.73
N VAL A 286 -14.26 6.17 3.56
CA VAL A 286 -13.05 6.86 3.12
C VAL A 286 -13.20 7.31 1.67
N CYS A 287 -13.17 8.63 1.45
CA CYS A 287 -13.17 9.22 0.13
C CYS A 287 -11.75 9.19 -0.45
N LEU A 288 -11.58 8.58 -1.63
CA LEU A 288 -10.30 8.57 -2.35
C LEU A 288 -10.45 9.24 -3.71
N PRO A 289 -9.42 9.97 -4.19
CA PRO A 289 -9.40 10.51 -5.55
C PRO A 289 -9.59 9.44 -6.62
N HIS A 290 -9.05 8.24 -6.42
CA HIS A 290 -9.13 7.14 -7.38
C HIS A 290 -9.42 5.79 -6.69
N PRO A 291 -10.69 5.45 -6.40
CA PRO A 291 -11.06 4.24 -5.66
C PRO A 291 -10.49 2.93 -6.21
N ALA A 292 -10.42 2.79 -7.53
CA ALA A 292 -9.99 1.55 -8.18
C ALA A 292 -8.52 1.18 -7.90
N SER A 293 -7.66 2.14 -7.53
CA SER A 293 -6.26 1.88 -7.18
C SER A 293 -6.04 1.60 -5.69
N TYR A 294 -7.11 1.55 -4.87
CA TYR A 294 -6.97 1.25 -3.45
C TYR A 294 -6.48 -0.16 -3.18
N LEU A 295 -6.99 -1.17 -3.91
CA LEU A 295 -6.60 -2.57 -3.68
C LEU A 295 -5.08 -2.81 -3.85
N PRO A 296 -4.42 -2.44 -4.97
CA PRO A 296 -2.97 -2.60 -5.09
C PRO A 296 -2.19 -1.77 -4.05
N LEU A 297 -2.68 -0.58 -3.67
CA LEU A 297 -2.09 0.19 -2.57
C LEU A 297 -2.15 -0.56 -1.24
N SER A 298 -3.30 -1.13 -0.91
CA SER A 298 -3.49 -1.89 0.32
C SER A 298 -2.59 -3.12 0.34
N ALA A 299 -2.49 -3.87 -0.77
CA ALA A 299 -1.60 -5.01 -0.89
C ALA A 299 -0.13 -4.61 -0.63
N PHE A 300 0.31 -3.48 -1.19
CA PHE A 300 1.64 -2.93 -0.91
C PHE A 300 1.82 -2.55 0.57
N LEU A 301 0.86 -1.86 1.19
CA LEU A 301 0.98 -1.43 2.59
C LEU A 301 1.19 -2.59 3.56
N TYR A 302 0.59 -3.75 3.27
CA TYR A 302 0.78 -4.96 4.06
C TYR A 302 2.05 -5.71 3.70
N THR A 303 2.34 -5.90 2.42
CA THR A 303 3.37 -6.84 1.99
C THR A 303 4.73 -6.20 1.75
N LYS A 304 4.77 -4.88 1.54
CA LYS A 304 5.95 -4.10 1.12
C LYS A 304 6.63 -4.62 -0.15
N ARG A 305 5.91 -5.39 -0.97
CA ARG A 305 6.38 -5.98 -2.23
C ARG A 305 6.27 -4.99 -3.37
N THR A 306 7.36 -4.31 -3.69
CA THR A 306 7.45 -3.32 -4.78
C THR A 306 7.26 -3.95 -6.15
N GLU A 307 7.71 -5.19 -6.34
CA GLU A 307 7.62 -5.94 -7.58
C GLU A 307 6.16 -6.29 -7.94
N VAL A 308 5.35 -6.65 -6.93
CA VAL A 308 3.93 -6.93 -7.13
C VAL A 308 3.17 -5.64 -7.44
N LEU A 309 3.53 -4.55 -6.75
CA LEU A 309 2.95 -3.24 -7.03
C LEU A 309 3.29 -2.78 -8.45
N MET A 310 4.56 -2.85 -8.84
CA MET A 310 5.02 -2.50 -10.19
C MET A 310 4.25 -3.28 -11.25
N ALA A 311 4.16 -4.61 -11.11
CA ALA A 311 3.40 -5.46 -12.03
C ALA A 311 1.92 -5.08 -12.11
N SER A 312 1.30 -4.62 -11.03
CA SER A 312 -0.10 -4.17 -11.02
C SER A 312 -0.34 -2.83 -11.72
N LEU A 313 0.71 -2.02 -11.89
CA LEU A 313 0.65 -0.70 -12.52
C LEU A 313 0.96 -0.73 -14.01
N MET A 314 1.76 -1.70 -14.45
CA MET A 314 2.15 -1.86 -15.85
C MET A 314 1.08 -2.62 -16.66
N PRO A 315 1.04 -2.44 -18.00
CA PRO A 315 0.35 -3.35 -18.90
C PRO A 315 0.82 -4.80 -18.68
N PRO A 316 0.02 -5.82 -19.06
CA PRO A 316 0.35 -7.23 -18.88
C PRO A 316 1.49 -7.66 -19.81
N CYS A 317 2.70 -7.23 -19.49
CA CYS A 317 3.97 -7.52 -20.15
C CYS A 317 4.97 -7.86 -19.06
N GLN A 318 5.73 -8.94 -19.26
CA GLN A 318 6.65 -9.43 -18.24
C GLN A 318 7.75 -8.40 -18.01
N LEU A 319 7.98 -8.04 -16.74
CA LEU A 319 9.15 -7.25 -16.38
C LEU A 319 10.41 -8.13 -16.59
N PRO A 320 11.49 -7.60 -17.17
CA PRO A 320 12.77 -8.31 -17.19
C PRO A 320 13.20 -8.72 -15.78
N GLU A 321 13.73 -9.94 -15.60
CA GLU A 321 14.09 -10.49 -14.28
C GLU A 321 15.07 -9.61 -13.48
N LEU A 322 15.94 -8.89 -14.19
CA LEU A 322 16.94 -7.98 -13.63
C LEU A 322 16.67 -6.52 -14.04
N PHE A 323 15.41 -6.12 -14.08
CA PHE A 323 15.04 -4.75 -14.39
C PHE A 323 15.56 -3.79 -13.32
N ASP A 324 16.53 -2.96 -13.70
CA ASP A 324 17.03 -1.85 -12.92
C ASP A 324 16.49 -0.53 -13.47
N ALA A 325 15.61 0.11 -12.71
CA ALA A 325 15.04 1.41 -13.04
C ALA A 325 16.10 2.52 -13.21
N SER A 326 17.28 2.33 -12.61
CA SER A 326 18.42 3.25 -12.72
C SER A 326 19.16 3.07 -14.05
N ASN A 327 19.03 1.89 -14.69
CA ASN A 327 19.64 1.60 -15.97
C ASN A 327 18.75 2.13 -17.11
N ARG A 328 19.10 3.31 -17.60
CA ARG A 328 18.40 4.00 -18.68
C ARG A 328 18.19 3.12 -19.92
N ALA A 329 19.18 2.33 -20.32
CA ALA A 329 19.06 1.47 -21.51
C ALA A 329 18.00 0.37 -21.32
N GLN A 330 17.90 -0.21 -20.12
CA GLN A 330 16.85 -1.19 -19.81
C GLN A 330 15.47 -0.54 -19.76
N LEU A 331 15.35 0.64 -19.16
CA LEU A 331 14.11 1.41 -19.13
C LEU A 331 13.62 1.76 -20.54
N GLU A 332 14.51 2.26 -21.40
CA GLU A 332 14.21 2.60 -22.79
C GLU A 332 13.83 1.35 -23.62
N ALA A 333 14.53 0.23 -23.43
CA ALA A 333 14.20 -1.03 -24.09
C ALA A 333 12.81 -1.53 -23.70
N TYR A 334 12.50 -1.56 -22.40
CA TYR A 334 11.20 -1.99 -21.90
C TYR A 334 10.07 -1.03 -22.33
N ALA A 335 10.31 0.28 -22.29
CA ALA A 335 9.35 1.27 -22.78
C ALA A 335 9.09 1.12 -24.29
N THR A 336 10.13 0.78 -25.07
CA THR A 336 10.00 0.52 -26.51
C THR A 336 9.18 -0.74 -26.76
N GLU A 337 9.42 -1.81 -26.00
CA GLU A 337 8.60 -3.03 -26.06
C GLU A 337 7.12 -2.70 -25.80
N LEU A 338 6.81 -2.00 -24.71
CA LEU A 338 5.44 -1.57 -24.40
C LEU A 338 4.82 -0.71 -25.51
N ALA A 339 5.58 0.21 -26.09
CA ALA A 339 5.13 1.06 -27.20
C ALA A 339 4.79 0.25 -28.47
N THR A 340 5.51 -0.84 -28.73
CA THR A 340 5.24 -1.72 -29.87
C THR A 340 4.10 -2.70 -29.61
N THR A 341 3.88 -3.10 -28.36
CA THR A 341 2.86 -4.10 -27.98
C THR A 341 1.49 -3.47 -27.73
N PHE A 342 1.43 -2.27 -27.14
CA PHE A 342 0.18 -1.66 -26.68
C PHE A 342 -0.14 -0.37 -27.45
N THR A 343 -1.44 -0.09 -27.58
CA THR A 343 -1.89 1.18 -28.15
C THR A 343 -1.60 2.34 -27.20
N VAL A 344 -1.43 3.55 -27.73
CA VAL A 344 -1.26 4.77 -26.92
C VAL A 344 -2.41 4.95 -25.93
N HIS A 345 -3.63 4.58 -26.32
CA HIS A 345 -4.79 4.64 -25.45
C HIS A 345 -4.64 3.71 -24.23
N ALA A 346 -4.21 2.46 -24.43
CA ALA A 346 -3.98 1.53 -23.34
C ALA A 346 -2.86 2.05 -22.41
N LEU A 347 -1.74 2.54 -22.95
CA LEU A 347 -0.66 3.12 -22.16
C LEU A 347 -1.14 4.30 -21.30
N LEU A 348 -2.03 5.13 -21.84
CA LEU A 348 -2.63 6.24 -21.11
C LEU A 348 -3.61 5.81 -20.02
N GLN A 349 -4.35 4.71 -20.23
CA GLN A 349 -5.18 4.13 -19.16
C GLN A 349 -4.31 3.67 -17.98
N HIS A 350 -3.18 3.02 -18.25
CA HIS A 350 -2.22 2.64 -17.22
C HIS A 350 -1.59 3.86 -16.54
N ALA A 351 -1.20 4.89 -17.31
CA ALA A 351 -0.71 6.14 -16.75
C ALA A 351 -1.77 6.80 -15.84
N ALA A 352 -3.03 6.86 -16.26
CA ALA A 352 -4.12 7.36 -15.44
C ALA A 352 -4.26 6.56 -14.13
N GLY A 353 -4.07 5.24 -14.16
CA GLY A 353 -4.02 4.37 -12.98
C GLY A 353 -2.88 4.70 -12.02
N VAL A 354 -1.65 4.87 -12.52
CA VAL A 354 -0.47 5.29 -11.73
C VAL A 354 -0.71 6.66 -11.11
N HIS A 355 -1.23 7.63 -11.88
CA HIS A 355 -1.55 8.95 -11.38
C HIS A 355 -2.66 8.91 -10.31
N GLY A 356 -3.68 8.08 -10.51
CA GLY A 356 -4.73 7.86 -9.52
C GLY A 356 -4.20 7.25 -8.22
N LEU A 357 -3.29 6.26 -8.31
CA LEU A 357 -2.59 5.72 -7.15
C LEU A 357 -1.78 6.81 -6.43
N TRP A 358 -1.01 7.60 -7.17
CA TRP A 358 -0.27 8.74 -6.62
C TRP A 358 -1.17 9.72 -5.85
N GLN A 359 -2.34 10.06 -6.41
CA GLN A 359 -3.32 10.92 -5.72
C GLN A 359 -3.82 10.29 -4.42
N ASN A 360 -4.09 8.98 -4.39
CA ASN A 360 -4.48 8.28 -3.17
C ASN A 360 -3.37 8.29 -2.12
N VAL A 361 -2.12 8.04 -2.52
CA VAL A 361 -0.94 8.10 -1.63
C VAL A 361 -0.81 9.49 -1.00
N CYS A 362 -1.02 10.55 -1.79
CA CYS A 362 -1.06 11.92 -1.31
C CYS A 362 -2.24 12.19 -0.37
N ALA A 363 -3.44 11.70 -0.71
CA ALA A 363 -4.65 11.88 0.09
C ALA A 363 -4.53 11.21 1.46
N LEU A 364 -3.92 10.03 1.52
CA LEU A 364 -3.69 9.26 2.74
C LEU A 364 -2.46 9.72 3.54
N GLY A 365 -1.59 10.54 2.94
CA GLY A 365 -0.38 11.04 3.58
C GLY A 365 0.65 9.94 3.83
N ILE A 366 0.82 9.03 2.86
CA ILE A 366 1.76 7.92 2.98
C ILE A 366 3.16 8.40 2.60
N SER A 367 4.13 8.13 3.48
CA SER A 367 5.55 8.45 3.25
C SER A 367 6.39 7.18 3.36
N ASP A 368 6.53 6.47 2.24
CA ASP A 368 7.28 5.22 2.11
C ASP A 368 8.18 5.30 0.87
N ASP A 369 9.51 5.26 1.05
CA ASP A 369 10.45 5.50 -0.05
C ASP A 369 10.34 4.47 -1.17
N ALA A 370 10.16 3.19 -0.82
CA ALA A 370 10.05 2.10 -1.78
C ALA A 370 8.76 2.23 -2.63
N LEU A 371 7.65 2.65 -2.02
CA LEU A 371 6.41 2.99 -2.73
C LEU A 371 6.64 4.12 -3.75
N TRP A 372 7.27 5.20 -3.30
CA TRP A 372 7.50 6.37 -4.13
C TRP A 372 8.45 6.08 -5.29
N GLU A 373 9.52 5.32 -5.06
CA GLU A 373 10.45 4.89 -6.11
C GLU A 373 9.77 3.97 -7.13
N THR A 374 8.87 3.09 -6.68
CA THR A 374 8.06 2.24 -7.58
C THR A 374 7.12 3.09 -8.44
N LEU A 375 6.43 4.08 -7.85
CA LEU A 375 5.56 5.00 -8.57
C LEU A 375 6.30 5.83 -9.63
N ASP A 376 7.45 6.40 -9.24
CA ASP A 376 8.27 7.21 -10.15
C ASP A 376 8.79 6.35 -11.31
N THR A 377 9.21 5.11 -11.03
CA THR A 377 9.65 4.16 -12.04
C THR A 377 8.53 3.81 -13.02
N ALA A 378 7.36 3.39 -12.53
CA ALA A 378 6.20 3.07 -13.38
C ALA A 378 5.78 4.27 -14.24
N TRP A 379 5.75 5.46 -13.64
CA TRP A 379 5.43 6.69 -14.34
C TRP A 379 6.42 7.01 -15.47
N ASN A 380 7.73 6.91 -15.21
CA ASN A 380 8.77 7.17 -16.20
C ASN A 380 8.73 6.17 -17.36
N VAL A 381 8.56 4.88 -17.08
CA VAL A 381 8.43 3.84 -18.11
C VAL A 381 7.23 4.14 -19.02
N LEU A 382 6.06 4.44 -18.44
CA LEU A 382 4.84 4.73 -19.20
C LEU A 382 4.95 6.01 -20.02
N LEU A 383 5.52 7.09 -19.46
CA LEU A 383 5.77 8.32 -20.22
C LEU A 383 6.73 8.08 -21.39
N CYS A 384 7.78 7.28 -21.18
CA CYS A 384 8.72 6.91 -22.23
C CYS A 384 8.04 6.08 -23.32
N ALA A 385 7.20 5.11 -22.96
CA ALA A 385 6.45 4.30 -23.91
C ALA A 385 5.47 5.14 -24.74
N ILE A 386 4.76 6.08 -24.11
CA ILE A 386 3.86 7.03 -24.80
C ILE A 386 4.65 7.94 -25.75
N ALA A 387 5.81 8.44 -25.32
CA ALA A 387 6.68 9.27 -26.16
C ALA A 387 7.18 8.51 -27.41
N VAL A 388 7.62 7.26 -27.25
CA VAL A 388 8.03 6.39 -28.36
C VAL A 388 6.85 6.12 -29.30
N SER A 389 5.67 5.77 -28.76
CA SER A 389 4.48 5.46 -29.55
C SER A 389 3.93 6.65 -30.34
N THR A 390 4.15 7.87 -29.85
CA THR A 390 3.69 9.11 -30.50
C THR A 390 4.75 9.76 -31.40
N GLY A 391 5.94 9.17 -31.51
CA GLY A 391 7.07 9.72 -32.27
C GLY A 391 7.69 10.98 -31.65
N ASN A 392 7.30 11.36 -30.43
CA ASN A 392 7.82 12.52 -29.73
C ASN A 392 9.07 12.16 -28.92
N LYS A 393 10.20 11.94 -29.61
CA LYS A 393 11.47 11.58 -28.97
C LYS A 393 12.00 12.66 -28.03
N GLU A 394 11.66 13.93 -28.25
CA GLU A 394 12.06 15.04 -27.36
C GLU A 394 11.36 14.99 -25.99
N ALA A 395 10.20 14.33 -25.93
CA ALA A 395 9.52 14.04 -24.68
C ALA A 395 10.14 12.86 -23.91
N MET A 396 10.98 12.03 -24.55
CA MET A 396 11.79 11.05 -23.83
C MET A 396 12.72 11.82 -22.90
N MET A 397 12.74 11.44 -21.63
CA MET A 397 13.32 12.22 -20.55
C MET A 397 14.67 12.87 -20.89
N PRO A 398 14.83 14.21 -20.75
CA PRO A 398 16.15 14.83 -20.77
C PRO A 398 16.97 14.30 -19.60
N ALA A 399 18.26 14.14 -19.86
CA ALA A 399 19.30 13.64 -18.95
C ALA A 399 19.26 14.27 -17.56
#